data_AF-A0AB35XWP8-F1
#
_entry.id   AF-A0AB35XWP8-F1
#
_cell.length_a   1.000
_cell.length_b   1.000
_cell.length_c   1.000
_cell.angle_alpha   90.00
_cell.angle_beta   90.00
_cell.angle_gamma   90.00
#
_symmetry.space_group_name_H-M   'P 1'
#
loop_
_entity.id
_entity.type
_entity.pdbx_description
1 polymer ?
#
loop_
_entity_poly.entity_id
_entity_poly.type
_entity_poly.pdbx_seq_one_letter_code
_entity_poly.pdbx_strand_id
1 'polypeptide(L)'
;MARESQISKWNSPSGLLRLQRLAMHGLTQAEICEQIGVPVRTFRRWCTQDPRIKQALSVGAEAALASVENALFKKAQSGDLGAMCFFLKNRDPEHWSEHPELRGYDGKVVFVDDIPKTAAPKPAEAAAETKQPDHP
;
A
#
# COMPACT_ATOMS: atom_id res chain seq x y z
N MET A 1 -37.02 10.47 25.77
CA MET A 1 -36.01 9.40 25.86
C MET A 1 -34.74 9.90 25.20
N ALA A 2 -33.66 10.02 25.96
CA ALA A 2 -32.39 10.56 25.45
C ALA A 2 -31.90 9.66 24.30
N ARG A 3 -31.58 10.25 23.14
CA ARG A 3 -30.88 9.53 22.07
C ARG A 3 -29.52 9.13 22.63
N GLU A 4 -29.41 7.94 23.19
CA GLU A 4 -28.11 7.33 23.46
C GLU A 4 -27.30 7.46 22.19
N SER A 5 -26.18 8.18 22.28
CA SER A 5 -25.36 8.47 21.12
C SER A 5 -25.00 7.14 20.43
N GLN A 6 -25.23 7.04 19.13
CA GLN A 6 -25.03 5.81 18.34
C GLN A 6 -23.66 5.13 18.61
N ILE A 7 -22.64 5.92 18.99
CA ILE A 7 -21.33 5.44 19.42
C ILE A 7 -21.37 4.48 20.63
N SER A 8 -22.28 4.67 21.59
CA SER A 8 -22.42 3.80 22.77
C SER A 8 -22.75 2.35 22.36
N LYS A 9 -23.64 2.19 21.38
CA LYS A 9 -23.99 0.88 20.80
C LYS A 9 -22.77 0.20 20.18
N TRP A 10 -21.91 0.94 19.48
CA TRP A 10 -20.75 0.40 18.78
C TRP A 10 -19.51 0.23 19.67
N ASN A 11 -19.49 0.89 20.83
CA ASN A 11 -18.49 0.66 21.88
C ASN A 11 -18.83 -0.54 22.80
N SER A 12 -20.03 -1.11 22.67
CA SER A 12 -20.36 -2.34 23.37
C SER A 12 -19.52 -3.52 22.85
N PRO A 13 -19.24 -4.57 23.67
CA PRO A 13 -18.47 -5.73 23.23
C PRO A 13 -19.01 -6.40 21.97
N SER A 14 -20.34 -6.45 21.82
CA SER A 14 -21.00 -7.01 20.63
C SER A 14 -20.84 -6.11 19.40
N GLY A 15 -20.87 -4.79 19.58
CA GLY A 15 -20.58 -3.81 18.52
C GLY A 15 -19.14 -3.90 18.02
N LEU A 16 -18.18 -3.93 18.94
CA LEU A 16 -16.75 -4.09 18.64
C LEU A 16 -16.47 -5.40 17.90
N LEU A 17 -17.04 -6.51 18.36
CA LEU A 17 -16.89 -7.81 17.71
C LEU A 17 -17.44 -7.79 16.27
N ARG A 18 -18.55 -7.09 16.04
CA ARG A 18 -19.11 -6.95 14.69
C ARG A 18 -18.18 -6.15 13.79
N LEU A 19 -17.63 -5.02 14.26
CA LEU A 19 -16.67 -4.23 13.49
C LEU A 19 -15.38 -5.00 13.19
N GLN A 20 -14.86 -5.72 14.18
CA GLN A 20 -13.68 -6.58 14.00
C GLN A 20 -13.94 -7.65 12.94
N ARG A 21 -15.08 -8.34 13.00
CA ARG A 21 -15.44 -9.36 12.00
C ARG A 21 -15.50 -8.78 10.59
N LEU A 22 -16.09 -7.59 10.42
CA LEU A 22 -16.13 -6.94 9.11
C LEU A 22 -14.73 -6.60 8.59
N ALA A 23 -13.86 -6.10 9.46
CA ALA A 23 -12.46 -5.86 9.11
C ALA A 23 -11.69 -7.16 8.77
N MET A 24 -11.99 -8.28 9.44
CA MET A 24 -11.41 -9.59 9.12
C MET A 24 -11.78 -10.07 7.71
N HIS A 25 -12.91 -9.63 7.15
CA HIS A 25 -13.27 -9.93 5.77
C HIS A 25 -12.51 -9.07 4.74
N GLY A 26 -11.60 -8.19 5.18
CA GLY A 26 -10.84 -7.30 4.30
C GLY A 26 -11.64 -6.09 3.79
N LEU A 27 -12.80 -5.79 4.40
CA LEU A 27 -13.62 -4.65 4.01
C LEU A 27 -12.93 -3.34 4.36
N THR A 28 -13.00 -2.38 3.44
CA THR A 28 -12.53 -1.01 3.66
C THR A 28 -13.42 -0.29 4.67
N GLN A 29 -12.90 0.76 5.30
CA GLN A 29 -13.68 1.57 6.24
C GLN A 29 -14.96 2.12 5.61
N ALA A 30 -14.95 2.44 4.30
CA ALA A 30 -16.12 2.94 3.59
C ALA A 30 -17.22 1.85 3.44
N GLU A 31 -16.85 0.63 3.07
CA GLU A 31 -17.77 -0.50 2.95
C GLU A 31 -18.32 -0.93 4.31
N ILE A 32 -17.49 -0.91 5.35
CA ILE A 32 -17.93 -1.16 6.74
C ILE A 32 -19.01 -0.14 7.12
N CYS A 33 -18.80 1.14 6.80
CA CYS A 33 -19.75 2.22 7.07
C CYS A 33 -21.08 2.04 6.33
N GLU A 34 -21.05 1.58 5.08
CA GLU A 34 -22.22 1.24 4.29
C GLU A 34 -23.02 0.10 4.93
N GLN A 35 -22.35 -0.98 5.34
CA GLN A 35 -23.00 -2.13 5.97
C GLN A 35 -23.63 -1.84 7.34
N ILE A 36 -23.06 -0.92 8.11
CA ILE A 36 -23.61 -0.53 9.42
C ILE A 36 -24.58 0.65 9.35
N GLY A 37 -24.72 1.29 8.18
CA GLY A 37 -25.58 2.45 7.96
C GLY A 37 -25.11 3.72 8.68
N VAL A 38 -23.80 3.89 8.87
CA VAL A 38 -23.22 5.06 9.53
C VAL A 38 -22.40 5.88 8.53
N PRO A 39 -22.60 7.19 8.40
CA PRO A 39 -21.79 8.02 7.52
C PRO A 39 -20.29 7.95 7.88
N VAL A 40 -19.42 7.85 6.87
CA VAL A 40 -17.96 7.73 7.04
C VAL A 40 -17.38 8.84 7.92
N ARG A 41 -17.86 10.08 7.78
CA ARG A 41 -17.43 11.22 8.62
C ARG A 41 -17.71 10.98 10.11
N THR A 42 -18.87 10.41 10.43
CA THR A 42 -19.26 10.08 11.80
C THR A 42 -18.41 8.94 12.34
N PHE A 43 -18.18 7.91 11.51
CA PHE A 43 -17.35 6.77 11.89
C PHE A 43 -15.89 7.14 12.14
N ARG A 44 -15.31 8.02 11.30
CA ARG A 44 -13.98 8.60 11.52
C ARG A 44 -13.89 9.32 12.86
N ARG A 45 -14.91 10.12 13.21
CA ARG A 45 -14.98 10.78 14.52
C ARG A 45 -15.01 9.76 15.67
N TRP A 46 -15.75 8.66 15.54
CA TRP A 46 -15.78 7.60 16.55
C TRP A 46 -14.43 6.94 16.74
N CYS A 47 -13.68 6.70 15.65
CA CYS A 47 -12.33 6.14 15.72
C CYS A 47 -11.33 7.07 16.44
N THR A 48 -11.56 8.39 16.43
CA THR A 48 -10.77 9.36 17.19
C THR A 48 -11.22 9.47 18.64
N GLN A 49 -12.52 9.36 18.90
CA GLN A 49 -13.09 9.50 20.25
C GLN A 49 -12.87 8.26 21.12
N ASP A 50 -12.94 7.06 20.53
CA ASP A 50 -12.77 5.81 21.26
C ASP A 50 -11.68 4.93 20.61
N PRO A 51 -10.55 4.71 21.29
CA PRO A 51 -9.47 3.88 20.77
C PRO A 51 -9.86 2.40 20.65
N ARG A 52 -10.88 1.91 21.36
CA ARG A 52 -11.31 0.50 21.30
C ARG A 52 -11.88 0.15 19.92
N ILE A 53 -12.63 1.07 19.33
CA ILE A 53 -13.17 0.90 17.96
C ILE A 53 -12.01 0.82 16.97
N LYS A 54 -11.03 1.72 17.10
CA LYS A 54 -9.84 1.71 16.24
C LYS A 54 -9.04 0.42 16.40
N GLN A 55 -8.86 -0.05 17.63
CA GLN A 55 -8.14 -1.30 17.92
C GLN A 55 -8.87 -2.51 17.33
N ALA A 56 -10.20 -2.61 17.48
CA ALA A 56 -10.98 -3.69 16.90
C ALA A 56 -10.83 -3.79 15.37
N LEU A 57 -10.78 -2.64 14.68
CA LEU A 57 -10.51 -2.59 13.24
C LEU A 57 -9.08 -3.01 12.90
N SER A 58 -8.08 -2.57 13.66
CA SER A 58 -6.67 -2.94 13.44
C SER A 58 -6.49 -4.45 13.53
N VAL A 59 -6.98 -5.06 14.60
CA VAL A 59 -6.87 -6.52 14.82
C VAL A 59 -7.58 -7.29 13.70
N GLY A 60 -8.73 -6.81 13.24
CA GLY A 60 -9.42 -7.42 12.11
C GLY A 60 -8.64 -7.28 10.80
N ALA A 61 -8.07 -6.11 10.52
CA ALA A 61 -7.27 -5.87 9.33
C ALA A 61 -5.97 -6.68 9.30
N GLU A 62 -5.31 -6.85 10.45
CA GLU A 62 -4.14 -7.71 10.61
C GLU A 62 -4.47 -9.17 10.27
N ALA A 63 -5.62 -9.67 10.71
CA ALA A 63 -6.09 -11.02 10.37
C ALA A 63 -6.38 -11.18 8.87
N ALA A 64 -6.99 -10.16 8.24
CA ALA A 64 -7.22 -10.16 6.80
C ALA A 64 -5.89 -10.18 6.01
N LEU A 65 -4.92 -9.38 6.44
CA LEU A 65 -3.58 -9.35 5.85
C LEU A 65 -2.88 -10.70 6.00
N ALA A 66 -2.89 -11.30 7.19
CA ALA A 66 -2.30 -12.62 7.45
C ALA A 66 -2.92 -13.72 6.57
N SER A 67 -4.21 -13.61 6.24
CA SER A 67 -4.87 -14.53 5.31
C SER A 67 -4.29 -14.42 3.89
N VAL A 68 -4.12 -13.19 3.40
CA VAL A 68 -3.52 -12.91 2.08
C VAL A 68 -2.04 -13.32 2.05
N GLU A 69 -1.28 -13.02 3.10
CA GLU A 69 0.12 -13.43 3.23
C GLU A 69 0.28 -14.96 3.14
N ASN A 70 -0.58 -15.70 3.84
CA ASN A 70 -0.58 -17.16 3.78
C ASN A 70 -0.96 -17.68 2.39
N ALA A 71 -1.94 -17.07 1.73
CA ALA A 71 -2.32 -17.44 0.37
C ALA A 71 -1.19 -17.17 -0.63
N LEU A 72 -0.55 -16.01 -0.54
CA LEU A 72 0.62 -15.63 -1.34
C LEU A 72 1.77 -16.62 -1.13
N PHE A 73 2.08 -16.96 0.12
CA PHE A 73 3.15 -17.91 0.44
C PHE A 73 2.90 -19.31 -0.12
N LYS A 74 1.66 -19.80 -0.05
CA LYS A 74 1.27 -21.07 -0.68
C LYS A 74 1.42 -21.02 -2.19
N LYS A 75 1.02 -19.90 -2.81
CA LYS A 75 1.15 -19.70 -4.26
C LYS A 75 2.61 -19.66 -4.71
N ALA A 76 3.46 -18.98 -3.93
CA ALA A 76 4.91 -18.97 -4.16
C ALA A 76 5.50 -20.40 -4.06
N GLN A 77 5.11 -21.17 -3.05
CA GLN A 77 5.55 -22.57 -2.91
C GLN A 77 5.07 -23.47 -4.05
N SER A 78 3.91 -23.18 -4.65
CA SER A 78 3.42 -23.93 -5.82
C SER A 78 4.13 -23.59 -7.13
N GLY A 79 5.08 -22.65 -7.13
CA GLY A 79 5.88 -22.29 -8.31
C GLY A 79 5.34 -21.11 -9.13
N ASP A 80 4.40 -20.31 -8.60
CA ASP A 80 3.96 -19.07 -9.24
C ASP A 80 5.11 -18.05 -9.21
N LEU A 81 5.72 -17.79 -10.38
CA LEU A 81 6.88 -16.92 -10.51
C LEU A 81 6.64 -15.51 -9.94
N GLY A 82 5.45 -14.94 -10.18
CA GLY A 82 5.10 -13.62 -9.68
C GLY A 82 5.06 -13.56 -8.14
N ALA A 83 4.43 -14.55 -7.53
CA ALA A 83 4.38 -14.70 -6.07
C ALA A 83 5.77 -14.94 -5.47
N MET A 84 6.61 -15.77 -6.12
CA MET A 84 8.00 -16.02 -5.70
C MET A 84 8.84 -14.75 -5.77
N CYS A 85 8.82 -14.03 -6.90
CA CYS A 85 9.54 -12.76 -7.07
C CYS A 85 9.09 -11.72 -6.05
N PHE A 86 7.78 -11.56 -5.86
CA PHE A 86 7.24 -10.62 -4.87
C PHE A 86 7.66 -10.97 -3.44
N PHE A 87 7.59 -12.25 -3.07
CA PHE A 87 7.98 -12.71 -1.73
C PHE A 87 9.48 -12.49 -1.45
N LEU A 88 10.35 -12.86 -2.39
CA LEU A 88 11.81 -12.72 -2.25
C LEU A 88 12.24 -11.25 -2.18
N LYS A 89 11.69 -10.39 -3.05
CA LYS A 89 11.98 -8.94 -3.06
C LYS A 89 11.64 -8.25 -1.73
N ASN A 90 10.56 -8.68 -1.06
CA ASN A 90 10.16 -8.09 0.22
C ASN A 90 10.87 -8.72 1.44
N ARG A 91 11.12 -10.04 1.43
CA ARG A 91 11.65 -10.75 2.60
C ARG A 91 13.18 -10.84 2.63
N ASP A 92 13.81 -10.84 1.46
CA ASP A 92 15.26 -10.84 1.28
C ASP A 92 15.67 -9.80 0.20
N PRO A 93 15.45 -8.50 0.49
CA PRO A 93 15.83 -7.44 -0.44
C PRO A 93 17.34 -7.31 -0.63
N GLU A 94 18.16 -8.01 0.17
CA GLU A 94 19.62 -7.99 0.03
C GLU A 94 20.07 -8.70 -1.23
N HIS A 95 19.46 -9.85 -1.52
CA HIS A 95 19.85 -10.69 -2.66
C HIS A 95 18.93 -10.54 -3.87
N TRP A 96 17.74 -9.95 -3.71
CA TRP A 96 16.69 -9.93 -4.74
C TRP A 96 16.16 -8.55 -5.12
N SER A 97 16.65 -7.46 -4.51
CA SER A 97 16.26 -6.10 -4.92
C SER A 97 16.86 -5.73 -6.28
N GLU A 98 16.08 -5.06 -7.12
CA GLU A 98 16.56 -4.54 -8.41
C GLU A 98 17.39 -3.26 -8.26
N HIS A 99 17.21 -2.53 -7.15
CA HIS A 99 17.82 -1.23 -6.88
C HIS A 99 18.45 -1.21 -5.48
N PRO A 100 19.58 -1.88 -5.26
CA PRO A 100 20.29 -1.87 -3.98
C PRO A 100 20.68 -0.45 -3.51
N GLU A 101 20.85 0.49 -4.43
CA GLU A 101 21.18 1.90 -4.21
C GLU A 101 20.04 2.74 -3.58
N LEU A 102 18.79 2.28 -3.66
CA LEU A 102 17.63 2.96 -3.06
C LEU A 102 17.38 2.53 -1.60
N ARG A 103 18.24 1.67 -1.02
CA ARG A 103 18.17 1.26 0.39
C ARG A 103 18.33 2.47 1.31
N GLY A 104 17.34 2.69 2.19
CA GLY A 104 17.37 3.76 3.20
C GLY A 104 16.73 5.08 2.75
N TYR A 105 16.20 5.16 1.53
CA TYR A 105 15.35 6.28 1.13
C TYR A 105 13.96 6.11 1.78
N ASP A 106 13.65 6.96 2.76
CA ASP A 106 12.39 6.97 3.55
C ASP A 106 11.13 7.33 2.71
N GLY A 107 11.20 7.24 1.37
CA GLY A 107 10.10 7.62 0.48
C GLY A 107 9.66 9.08 0.59
N LYS A 108 10.37 9.92 1.36
CA LYS A 108 10.16 11.36 1.36
C LYS A 108 10.54 11.90 -0.01
N VAL A 109 9.52 12.22 -0.80
CA VAL A 109 9.64 13.07 -1.97
C VAL A 109 10.17 14.42 -1.49
N VAL A 110 11.47 14.63 -1.61
CA VAL A 110 12.06 15.96 -1.51
C VAL A 110 11.90 16.58 -2.89
N PHE A 111 11.01 17.56 -3.01
CA PHE A 111 10.98 18.41 -4.19
C PHE A 111 12.29 19.19 -4.20
N VAL A 112 13.22 18.77 -5.04
CA VAL A 112 14.41 19.57 -5.34
C VAL A 112 13.96 20.63 -6.35
N ASP A 113 13.88 21.88 -5.91
CA ASP A 113 13.42 22.99 -6.75
C ASP A 113 14.38 23.34 -7.90
N ASP A 114 15.58 22.75 -7.94
CA ASP A 114 16.59 23.06 -8.96
C ASP A 114 17.07 21.81 -9.70
N ILE A 115 16.30 21.37 -10.69
CA ILE A 115 16.88 20.74 -11.87
C ILE A 115 17.41 21.91 -12.72
N PRO A 116 18.73 22.09 -12.89
CA PRO A 116 19.23 23.11 -13.79
C PRO A 116 18.66 22.80 -15.18
N LYS A 117 17.94 23.77 -15.77
CA LYS A 117 17.41 23.69 -17.13
C LYS A 117 18.51 23.10 -18.01
N THR A 118 18.25 21.92 -18.58
CA THR A 118 19.11 21.33 -19.59
C THR A 118 19.34 22.39 -20.67
N ALA A 119 20.56 22.95 -20.72
CA ALA A 119 20.95 23.78 -21.84
C ALA A 119 20.82 22.93 -23.10
N ALA A 120 20.18 23.48 -24.13
CA ALA A 120 19.91 22.77 -25.38
C ALA A 120 21.20 22.09 -25.89
N PRO A 121 21.11 20.86 -26.44
CA PRO A 121 22.28 20.19 -26.99
C PRO A 121 22.96 21.12 -28.00
N LYS A 122 24.27 21.27 -27.83
CA LYS A 122 25.14 22.10 -28.69
C LYS A 122 24.89 21.71 -30.16
N PRO A 123 24.80 22.66 -31.11
CA PRO A 123 24.53 22.32 -32.51
C PRO A 123 25.60 21.35 -32.99
N ALA A 124 25.18 20.26 -33.62
CA ALA A 124 26.05 19.24 -34.18
C ALA A 124 27.13 19.89 -35.06
N GLU A 125 28.39 19.78 -34.64
CA GLU A 125 29.52 20.07 -35.51
C GLU A 125 29.51 19.10 -36.68
N ALA A 126 29.75 19.68 -37.85
CA ALA A 126 29.61 19.10 -39.17
C ALA A 126 30.36 17.78 -39.37
N ALA A 127 29.67 16.88 -40.08
CA ALA A 127 30.18 15.96 -41.10
C ALA A 127 31.69 15.65 -41.08
N ALA A 128 32.04 14.45 -40.61
CA ALA A 128 33.22 13.73 -41.07
C ALA A 128 32.76 12.46 -41.80
N GLU A 129 32.95 12.52 -43.11
CA GLU A 129 32.66 11.55 -44.17
C GLU A 129 33.37 10.21 -43.93
N THR A 130 32.61 9.14 -43.64
CA THR A 130 33.13 7.77 -43.65
C THR A 130 32.79 7.09 -44.97
N LYS A 131 33.79 7.06 -45.85
CA LYS A 131 33.79 6.33 -47.12
C LYS A 131 33.54 4.83 -46.87
N GLN A 132 32.44 4.31 -47.42
CA GLN A 132 32.14 2.87 -47.45
C GLN A 132 33.17 2.14 -48.34
N PRO A 133 33.77 1.02 -47.89
CA PRO A 133 34.56 0.18 -48.78
C PRO A 133 33.65 -0.72 -49.63
N ASP A 134 33.85 -0.68 -50.95
CA ASP A 134 33.27 -1.63 -51.91
C ASP A 134 33.72 -3.05 -51.56
N HIS A 135 32.77 -3.97 -51.44
CA HIS A 135 33.04 -5.41 -51.39
C HIS A 135 32.79 -6.03 -52.77
N PRO A 136 33.66 -6.95 -53.24
CA PRO A 136 33.62 -7.56 -54.57
C PRO A 136 32.49 -8.58 -54.76
#